data_AF-A0A1Z8W2X4-F1
#
_entry.id   AF-A0A1Z8W2X4-F1
#
_cell.length_a   1.000
_cell.length_b   1.000
_cell.length_c   1.000
_cell.angle_alpha   90.00
_cell.angle_beta   90.00
_cell.angle_gamma   90.00
#
_symmetry.space_group_name_H-M   'P 1'
#
loop_
_entity.id
_entity.type
_entity.pdbx_description
1 polymer ?
#
loop_
_entity_poly.entity_id
_entity_poly.type
_entity_poly.pdbx_seq_one_letter_code
_entity_poly.pdbx_strand_id
1 'polypeptide(L)'
;MFDYKKIELLIKENKIEKAQKELSNLGNKYYKNDKYLILRSKIFYKNKLYYIAIDTLLIALQFYKHEEIFELLADIYKTIGNEPLSKKMLQKDIRAEVVENLKAQLSNIPKKNV
;
A
#
# COMPACT_ATOMS: atom_id res chain seq x y z
N MET A 1 -12.48 9.40 -17.85
CA MET A 1 -11.37 9.50 -16.88
C MET A 1 -12.00 9.49 -15.49
N PHE A 2 -11.71 8.50 -14.65
CA PHE A 2 -12.29 8.45 -13.31
C PHE A 2 -11.64 9.49 -12.41
N ASP A 3 -12.44 10.18 -11.59
CA ASP A 3 -11.94 11.24 -10.74
C ASP A 3 -11.47 10.70 -9.37
N TYR A 4 -10.21 10.26 -9.34
CA TYR A 4 -9.55 9.87 -8.11
C TYR A 4 -9.46 11.02 -7.09
N LYS A 5 -9.55 12.29 -7.50
CA LYS A 5 -9.47 13.44 -6.59
C LYS A 5 -10.65 13.45 -5.61
N LYS A 6 -11.83 13.02 -6.06
CA LYS A 6 -13.01 12.88 -5.19
C LYS A 6 -12.75 11.88 -4.07
N ILE A 7 -12.15 10.73 -4.39
CA ILE A 7 -11.84 9.68 -3.40
C ILE A 7 -10.75 10.18 -2.44
N GLU A 8 -9.69 10.81 -2.96
CA GLU A 8 -8.64 11.41 -2.15
C GLU A 8 -9.19 12.44 -1.15
N LEU A 9 -10.11 13.30 -1.60
CA LEU A 9 -10.77 14.29 -0.74
C LEU A 9 -11.59 13.61 0.36
N LEU A 10 -12.39 12.60 0.02
CA LEU A 10 -13.17 11.84 1.00
C LEU A 10 -12.28 11.17 2.06
N ILE A 11 -11.13 10.63 1.68
CA ILE A 11 -10.15 10.06 2.62
C ILE A 11 -9.57 11.16 3.53
N LYS A 12 -9.20 12.31 2.97
CA LYS A 12 -8.67 13.46 3.74
C LYS A 12 -9.69 13.98 4.75
N GLU A 13 -10.97 14.02 4.37
CA GLU A 13 -12.09 14.42 5.24
C GLU A 13 -12.55 13.30 6.19
N ASN A 14 -11.83 12.17 6.23
CA ASN A 14 -12.14 10.99 7.06
C ASN A 14 -13.53 10.37 6.78
N LYS A 15 -14.10 10.60 5.60
CA LYS A 15 -15.36 10.01 5.12
C LYS A 15 -15.12 8.63 4.50
N ILE A 16 -14.55 7.71 5.29
CA ILE A 16 -13.96 6.45 4.79
C ILE A 16 -15.00 5.52 4.13
N GLU A 17 -16.21 5.42 4.69
CA GLU A 17 -17.29 4.62 4.09
C GLU A 17 -17.67 5.11 2.68
N LYS A 18 -17.76 6.44 2.51
CA LYS A 18 -18.04 7.06 1.21
C LYS A 18 -16.88 6.84 0.25
N ALA A 19 -15.64 7.01 0.72
CA ALA A 19 -14.46 6.75 -0.09
C ALA A 19 -14.41 5.29 -0.58
N GLN A 20 -14.73 4.34 0.30
CA GLN A 20 -14.78 2.91 -0.04
C GLN A 20 -15.87 2.61 -1.06
N LYS A 21 -17.07 3.18 -0.89
CA LYS A 21 -18.18 3.01 -1.85
C LYS A 21 -17.83 3.55 -3.23
N GLU A 22 -17.27 4.76 -3.30
CA GLU A 22 -16.85 5.38 -4.56
C GLU A 22 -15.73 4.57 -5.22
N LEU A 23 -14.77 4.07 -4.44
CA LEU A 23 -13.68 3.24 -4.94
C LEU A 23 -14.20 1.89 -5.47
N SER A 24 -15.16 1.25 -4.80
CA SER A 24 -15.73 -0.04 -5.25
C SER A 24 -16.49 0.06 -6.58
N ASN A 25 -17.05 1.24 -6.90
CA ASN A 25 -17.78 1.47 -8.14
C ASN A 25 -16.87 1.47 -9.39
N LEU A 26 -15.54 1.53 -9.22
CA LEU A 26 -14.58 1.46 -10.32
C LEU A 26 -14.57 0.07 -11.01
N GLY A 27 -14.92 -0.99 -10.26
CA GLY A 27 -14.99 -2.36 -10.78
C GLY A 27 -13.65 -3.06 -10.98
N ASN A 28 -13.71 -4.33 -11.38
CA ASN A 28 -12.58 -5.27 -11.36
C ASN A 28 -11.40 -4.90 -12.30
N LYS A 29 -11.63 -4.05 -13.31
CA LYS A 29 -10.58 -3.60 -14.24
C LYS A 29 -9.45 -2.81 -13.57
N TYR A 30 -9.67 -2.30 -12.35
CA TYR A 30 -8.72 -1.45 -11.64
C TYR A 30 -7.92 -2.19 -10.56
N TYR A 31 -8.10 -3.50 -10.39
CA TYR A 31 -7.36 -4.26 -9.36
C TYR A 31 -5.85 -4.29 -9.56
N LYS A 32 -5.35 -4.00 -10.76
CA LYS A 32 -3.92 -3.85 -11.07
C LYS A 32 -3.50 -2.40 -11.32
N ASN A 33 -4.37 -1.42 -11.04
CA ASN A 33 -4.02 -0.02 -11.17
C ASN A 33 -3.34 0.46 -9.87
N ASP A 34 -2.17 1.09 -10.02
CA ASP A 34 -1.40 1.74 -8.94
C ASP A 34 -2.28 2.60 -8.04
N LYS A 35 -2.97 3.57 -8.65
CA LYS A 35 -3.71 4.59 -7.93
C LYS A 35 -4.90 4.01 -7.18
N TYR A 36 -5.57 3.03 -7.78
CA TYR A 36 -6.59 2.23 -7.11
C TYR A 36 -6.04 1.52 -5.86
N LEU A 37 -4.92 0.81 -6.00
CA LEU A 37 -4.32 0.07 -4.89
C LEU A 37 -3.84 0.99 -3.76
N ILE A 38 -3.24 2.14 -4.09
CA ILE A 38 -2.82 3.17 -3.12
C ILE A 38 -4.03 3.76 -2.38
N LEU A 39 -5.13 4.09 -3.07
CA LEU A 39 -6.32 4.62 -2.40
C LEU A 39 -6.98 3.56 -1.52
N ARG A 40 -7.01 2.31 -1.98
CA ARG A 40 -7.53 1.19 -1.21
C ARG A 40 -6.72 0.94 0.07
N SER A 41 -5.40 1.00 0.00
CA SER A 41 -4.55 0.83 1.18
C SER A 41 -4.70 1.99 2.17
N LYS A 42 -4.87 3.24 1.70
CA LYS A 42 -5.20 4.39 2.57
C LYS A 42 -6.52 4.20 3.31
N ILE A 43 -7.54 3.67 2.65
CA ILE A 43 -8.83 3.34 3.27
C ILE A 43 -8.64 2.27 4.36
N PHE A 44 -7.92 1.19 4.06
CA PHE A 44 -7.61 0.15 5.04
C PHE A 44 -6.82 0.68 6.22
N TYR A 45 -5.81 1.53 5.97
CA TYR A 45 -5.01 2.17 6.99
C TYR A 45 -5.88 3.02 7.94
N LYS A 46 -6.78 3.84 7.40
CA LYS A 46 -7.72 4.65 8.20
C LYS A 46 -8.70 3.81 9.02
N ASN A 47 -9.08 2.64 8.50
CA ASN A 47 -9.89 1.65 9.21
C ASN A 47 -9.08 0.76 10.16
N LYS A 48 -7.79 1.04 10.38
CA LYS A 48 -6.86 0.26 11.24
C LYS A 48 -6.67 -1.19 10.76
N LEU A 49 -6.96 -1.48 9.50
CA LEU A 49 -6.73 -2.78 8.85
C LEU A 49 -5.29 -2.84 8.30
N TYR A 50 -4.31 -2.70 9.20
CA TYR A 50 -2.91 -2.45 8.84
C TYR A 50 -2.27 -3.55 7.97
N TYR A 51 -2.48 -4.82 8.31
CA TYR A 51 -1.92 -5.94 7.55
C TYR A 51 -2.48 -6.00 6.13
N ILE A 52 -3.78 -5.76 5.96
CA ILE A 52 -4.42 -5.71 4.64
C ILE A 52 -3.91 -4.51 3.84
N ALA A 53 -3.66 -3.37 4.50
CA ALA A 53 -3.05 -2.21 3.86
C ALA A 53 -1.63 -2.51 3.37
N ILE A 54 -0.81 -3.20 4.18
CA ILE A 54 0.54 -3.66 3.82
C ILE A 54 0.46 -4.59 2.61
N ASP A 55 -0.35 -5.64 2.64
CA ASP A 55 -0.48 -6.60 1.53
C ASP A 55 -0.88 -5.90 0.23
N THR A 56 -1.84 -4.96 0.31
CA THR A 56 -2.28 -4.17 -0.84
C THR A 56 -1.13 -3.35 -1.44
N LEU A 57 -0.28 -2.77 -0.59
CA LEU A 57 0.89 -1.99 -1.03
C LEU A 57 2.00 -2.87 -1.60
N LEU A 58 2.23 -4.05 -1.04
CA LEU A 58 3.18 -5.03 -1.57
C LEU A 58 2.74 -5.55 -2.95
N ILE A 59 1.44 -5.71 -3.19
CA ILE A 59 0.87 -6.01 -4.50
C ILE A 59 1.09 -4.83 -5.46
N ALA A 60 0.85 -3.59 -5.02
CA ALA A 60 1.08 -2.39 -5.85
C ALA A 60 2.55 -2.31 -6.32
N LEU A 61 3.51 -2.66 -5.45
CA LEU A 61 4.93 -2.72 -5.77
C LEU A 61 5.33 -3.80 -6.79
N GLN A 62 4.45 -4.74 -7.13
CA GLN A 62 4.69 -5.69 -8.23
C GLN A 62 4.55 -5.00 -9.60
N PHE A 63 3.73 -3.96 -9.67
CA PHE A 63 3.40 -3.29 -10.93
C PHE A 63 4.07 -1.91 -11.02
N TYR A 64 4.21 -1.20 -9.89
CA TYR A 64 4.69 0.18 -9.87
C TYR A 64 5.53 0.49 -8.64
N LYS A 65 6.68 1.14 -8.83
CA LYS A 65 7.60 1.54 -7.77
C LYS A 65 7.47 3.04 -7.45
N HIS A 66 6.31 3.46 -6.97
CA HIS A 66 6.08 4.86 -6.56
C HIS A 66 6.62 5.14 -5.16
N GLU A 67 7.25 6.31 -4.99
CA GLU A 67 7.74 6.81 -3.70
C GLU A 67 6.66 6.76 -2.61
N GLU A 68 5.44 7.19 -2.96
CA GLU A 68 4.27 7.21 -2.08
C GLU A 68 3.94 5.85 -1.45
N ILE A 69 4.22 4.74 -2.15
CA ILE A 69 3.97 3.41 -1.60
C ILE A 69 4.93 3.12 -0.45
N PHE A 70 6.20 3.49 -0.59
CA PHE A 70 7.21 3.31 0.45
C PHE A 70 6.96 4.20 1.67
N GLU A 71 6.56 5.45 1.43
CA GLU A 71 6.17 6.38 2.51
C GLU A 71 4.98 5.82 3.30
N LEU A 72 3.95 5.32 2.62
CA LEU A 72 2.78 4.75 3.29
C LEU A 72 3.12 3.45 4.04
N LEU A 73 3.99 2.60 3.49
CA LEU A 73 4.50 1.42 4.22
C LEU A 73 5.27 1.86 5.48
N ALA A 74 6.09 2.90 5.39
CA ALA A 74 6.84 3.42 6.53
C ALA A 74 5.90 3.92 7.64
N ASP A 75 4.83 4.64 7.28
CA ASP A 75 3.81 5.12 8.21
C ASP A 75 3.06 3.97 8.89
N ILE A 76 2.68 2.94 8.14
CA ILE A 76 1.97 1.79 8.70
C ILE A 76 2.88 1.01 9.65
N TYR A 77 4.13 0.72 9.25
CA TYR A 77 5.08 0.01 10.11
C TYR A 77 5.38 0.77 11.40
N LYS A 78 5.52 2.09 11.33
CA LYS A 78 5.65 2.95 12.51
C LYS A 78 4.42 2.84 13.42
N THR A 79 3.23 2.89 12.83
CA THR A 79 1.95 2.82 13.56
C THR A 79 1.77 1.50 14.31
N ILE A 80 2.22 0.38 13.75
CA ILE A 80 2.18 -0.93 14.41
C ILE A 80 3.39 -1.21 15.31
N GLY A 81 4.27 -0.23 15.53
CA GLY A 81 5.42 -0.33 16.44
C GLY A 81 6.69 -0.95 15.84
N ASN A 82 6.74 -1.21 14.53
CA ASN A 82 7.93 -1.73 13.85
C ASN A 82 8.77 -0.58 13.27
N GLU A 83 9.39 0.21 14.16
CA GLU A 83 10.26 1.32 13.77
C GLU A 83 11.45 0.91 12.88
N PRO A 84 12.12 -0.24 13.10
CA PRO A 84 13.23 -0.64 12.24
C PRO A 84 12.80 -0.79 10.78
N LEU A 85 11.66 -1.43 10.54
CA LEU A 85 11.18 -1.64 9.17
C LEU A 85 10.64 -0.35 8.55
N SER A 86 10.01 0.51 9.35
CA SER A 86 9.62 1.86 8.91
C SER A 86 10.80 2.67 8.39
N LYS A 87 11.91 2.74 9.14
CA LYS A 87 13.13 3.45 8.72
C LYS A 87 13.70 2.88 7.42
N LYS A 88 13.74 1.54 7.29
CA LYS A 88 14.22 0.88 6.08
C LYS A 88 13.38 1.18 4.84
N MET A 89 12.06 1.37 4.97
CA MET A 89 11.20 1.74 3.84
C MET A 89 11.53 3.12 3.28
N LEU A 90 12.03 4.04 4.11
CA LEU A 90 12.43 5.39 3.71
C LEU A 90 13.85 5.46 3.11
N GLN A 91 14.65 4.40 3.26
CA GLN A 91 16.01 4.33 2.73
C GLN A 91 16.00 3.86 1.26
N LYS A 92 16.16 4.79 0.32
CA LYS A 92 16.01 4.57 -1.13
C LYS A 92 16.94 3.49 -1.69
N ASP A 93 18.12 3.36 -1.12
CA ASP A 93 19.18 2.42 -1.45
C ASP A 93 18.82 0.97 -1.11
N ILE A 94 18.12 0.73 0.01
CA ILE A 94 17.83 -0.65 0.48
C ILE A 94 16.35 -1.05 0.39
N ARG A 95 15.41 -0.10 0.31
CA ARG A 95 13.96 -0.39 0.41
C ARG A 95 13.45 -1.41 -0.61
N ALA A 96 14.06 -1.45 -1.80
CA ALA A 96 13.69 -2.41 -2.83
C ALA A 96 14.05 -3.85 -2.40
N GLU A 97 15.26 -4.06 -1.87
CA GLU A 97 15.70 -5.35 -1.36
C GLU A 97 14.86 -5.78 -0.16
N VAL A 98 14.56 -4.85 0.75
CA VAL A 98 13.73 -5.11 1.94
C VAL A 98 12.34 -5.58 1.52
N VAL A 99 11.73 -4.95 0.52
CA VAL A 99 10.42 -5.37 -0.01
C VAL A 99 10.48 -6.76 -0.64
N GLU A 100 11.50 -7.08 -1.44
CA GLU A 100 11.65 -8.42 -2.03
C GLU A 100 11.84 -9.49 -0.95
N ASN A 101 12.59 -9.18 0.11
CA ASN A 101 12.75 -10.05 1.27
C ASN A 101 11.42 -10.29 1.99
N LEU A 102 10.61 -9.24 2.19
CA LEU A 102 9.28 -9.34 2.79
C LEU A 102 8.34 -10.20 1.93
N LYS A 103 8.31 -9.98 0.61
CA LYS A 103 7.49 -10.79 -0.32
C LYS A 103 7.90 -12.26 -0.29
N ALA A 104 9.19 -12.56 -0.25
CA ALA A 104 9.69 -13.94 -0.16
C ALA A 104 9.24 -14.62 1.13
N GLN A 105 9.32 -13.92 2.27
CA GLN A 105 8.85 -14.44 3.56
C GLN A 105 7.34 -14.69 3.58
N LEU A 106 6.55 -13.78 3.00
CA LEU A 106 5.08 -13.88 3.00
C LEU A 106 4.54 -14.90 1.99
N SER A 107 5.28 -15.18 0.92
CA SER A 107 4.86 -16.11 -0.12
C SER A 107 5.29 -17.56 0.15
N ASN A 108 6.09 -17.82 1.18
CA ASN A 108 6.80 -19.09 1.40
C ASN A 108 7.61 -19.55 0.17
N ILE A 109 7.94 -18.63 -0.76
CA ILE A 109 8.79 -18.94 -1.91
C ILE A 109 10.24 -18.72 -1.48
N PRO A 110 11.07 -19.77 -1.38
CA PRO A 110 12.47 -19.61 -1.03
C PRO A 110 13.16 -18.71 -2.06
N LYS A 111 14.01 -17.80 -1.58
CA LYS A 111 14.83 -16.97 -2.47
C LYS A 111 15.60 -17.90 -3.41
N LYS A 112 15.49 -17.66 -4.72
CA LYS A 112 16.40 -18.28 -5.68
C LYS A 112 17.79 -17.74 -5.34
N ASN A 113 18.63 -18.57 -4.75
CA ASN A 113 20.06 -18.29 -4.61
C ASN A 113 20.60 -18.15 -6.04
N VAL A 114 21.06 -16.94 -6.38
CA VAL A 114 21.85 -16.68 -7.59
C VAL A 114 23.31 -16.65 -7.17
#